data_AF-A0A6A6FWA9-F1
#
_entry.id   AF-A0A6A6FWA9-F1
#
_cell.length_a   1.000
_cell.length_b   1.000
_cell.length_c   1.000
_cell.angle_alpha   90.00
_cell.angle_beta   90.00
_cell.angle_gamma   90.00
#
_symmetry.space_group_name_H-M   'P 1'
#
loop_
_entity.id
_entity.type
_entity.pdbx_description
1 polymer ?
#
loop_
_entity_poly.entity_id
_entity_poly.type
_entity_poly.pdbx_seq_one_letter_code
_entity_poly.pdbx_strand_id
1 'polypeptide(L)'
;DEPRVPHPVHKKDPYYIAGWSREVPLPGANFPHAAHLELAAQRPSVEDELARLNPPIYVPKKRPDDPIGSVRGRHLNNLTAILHTCMLNQDWGRASRAWGLILRTEIAGFAPDIRQHGRWMIGAELLMRRDQTLEPVQISTGDQGSELDDSRPQPMAPVLSDEGFHLAREYYERMCLQYPHIPRARHSSVNAYAIYPALFNIWLYEIQHRSKRARQKLADSHEAAEYDEAGSARSNEFDQRRSLRLIRMRELSDTKPLVKRLDDLLLNPPYDTCPELLELRGMISLWLANM
;
A
#
# COMPACT_ATOMS: atom_id res chain seq x y z
N ASP A 1 -64.18 21.74 -15.08
CA ASP A 1 -63.15 20.67 -15.07
C ASP A 1 -63.76 19.37 -15.56
N GLU A 2 -63.41 18.98 -16.79
CA GLU A 2 -63.90 17.75 -17.41
C GLU A 2 -63.34 16.51 -16.69
N PRO A 3 -64.17 15.48 -16.40
CA PRO A 3 -63.67 14.21 -15.88
C PRO A 3 -62.96 13.43 -17.01
N ARG A 4 -61.67 13.14 -16.79
CA ARG A 4 -60.86 12.32 -17.69
C ARG A 4 -61.48 10.91 -17.83
N VAL A 5 -61.66 10.50 -19.08
CA VAL A 5 -62.19 9.19 -19.48
C VAL A 5 -61.30 8.07 -18.90
N PRO A 6 -61.85 7.09 -18.16
CA PRO A 6 -61.07 5.95 -17.71
C PRO A 6 -60.78 5.05 -18.91
N HIS A 7 -59.50 4.88 -19.24
CA HIS A 7 -59.07 3.86 -20.19
C HIS A 7 -59.56 2.48 -19.74
N PRO A 8 -59.96 1.58 -20.65
CA PRO A 8 -60.40 0.24 -20.28
C PRO A 8 -59.24 -0.52 -19.59
N VAL A 9 -59.32 -0.64 -18.27
CA VAL A 9 -58.33 -1.36 -17.48
C VAL A 9 -58.60 -2.85 -17.63
N HIS A 10 -57.60 -3.58 -18.09
CA HIS A 10 -57.67 -5.02 -18.26
C HIS A 10 -57.90 -5.69 -16.89
N LYS A 11 -58.97 -6.47 -16.72
CA LYS A 11 -59.35 -7.07 -15.43
C LYS A 11 -58.29 -7.99 -14.80
N LYS A 12 -57.28 -8.40 -15.58
CA LYS A 12 -56.14 -9.19 -15.10
C LYS A 12 -54.92 -8.34 -14.72
N ASP A 13 -55.01 -7.02 -14.83
CA ASP A 13 -53.92 -6.13 -14.42
C ASP A 13 -53.72 -6.23 -12.90
N PRO A 14 -52.52 -6.54 -12.41
CA PRO A 14 -52.25 -6.62 -10.97
C PRO A 14 -52.64 -5.36 -10.20
N TYR A 15 -52.53 -4.16 -10.80
CA TYR A 15 -52.98 -2.92 -10.16
C TYR A 15 -54.50 -2.86 -9.98
N TYR A 16 -55.24 -3.37 -10.97
CA TYR A 16 -56.71 -3.46 -10.91
C TYR A 16 -57.18 -4.49 -9.88
N ILE A 17 -56.53 -5.67 -9.85
CA ILE A 17 -56.83 -6.73 -8.88
C ILE A 17 -56.53 -6.26 -7.45
N ALA A 18 -55.45 -5.51 -7.27
CA ALA A 18 -55.03 -4.98 -5.97
C ALA A 18 -55.81 -3.72 -5.53
N GLY A 19 -56.71 -3.19 -6.36
CA GLY A 19 -57.44 -1.95 -6.08
C GLY A 19 -56.52 -0.73 -5.93
N TRP A 20 -55.34 -0.78 -6.55
CA TRP A 20 -54.25 0.17 -6.33
C TRP A 20 -54.09 1.10 -7.54
N SER A 21 -53.97 2.41 -7.28
CA SER A 21 -53.82 3.41 -8.35
C SER A 21 -52.45 3.31 -9.00
N ARG A 22 -52.39 3.39 -10.34
CA ARG A 22 -51.14 3.40 -11.12
C ARG A 22 -50.29 4.65 -10.90
N GLU A 23 -50.90 5.74 -10.41
CA GLU A 23 -50.20 7.02 -10.19
C GLU A 23 -49.46 7.04 -8.85
N VAL A 24 -49.76 6.10 -7.95
CA VAL A 24 -49.06 5.95 -6.67
C VAL A 24 -47.92 4.94 -6.87
N PRO A 25 -46.69 5.23 -6.44
CA PRO A 25 -45.56 4.29 -6.56
C PRO A 25 -45.68 3.17 -5.52
N LEU A 26 -45.59 1.91 -5.95
CA LEU A 26 -45.76 0.73 -5.08
C LEU A 26 -44.94 0.83 -3.78
N PRO A 27 -45.47 0.34 -2.65
CA PRO A 27 -44.72 0.32 -1.39
C PRO A 27 -43.40 -0.43 -1.58
N GLY A 28 -42.31 0.12 -1.06
CA GLY A 28 -40.96 -0.43 -1.22
C GLY A 28 -40.77 -1.82 -0.60
N ALA A 29 -39.53 -2.32 -0.71
CA ALA A 29 -39.11 -3.70 -0.41
C ALA A 29 -39.36 -4.22 1.04
N ASN A 30 -39.97 -3.42 1.92
CA ASN A 30 -40.23 -3.78 3.32
C ASN A 30 -41.66 -4.34 3.54
N PHE A 31 -42.43 -4.59 2.48
CA PHE A 31 -43.76 -5.18 2.59
C PHE A 31 -43.72 -6.72 2.61
N PRO A 32 -44.53 -7.38 3.45
CA PRO A 32 -44.47 -8.83 3.70
C PRO A 32 -44.83 -9.73 2.49
N HIS A 33 -45.21 -9.15 1.35
CA HIS A 33 -45.46 -9.87 0.08
C HIS A 33 -44.64 -9.31 -1.10
N ALA A 34 -43.58 -8.56 -0.83
CA ALA A 34 -42.68 -8.12 -1.89
C ALA A 34 -42.05 -9.33 -2.58
N ALA A 35 -41.96 -9.30 -3.91
CA ALA A 35 -41.30 -10.34 -4.68
C ALA A 35 -39.87 -10.52 -4.15
N HIS A 36 -39.52 -11.73 -3.74
CA HIS A 36 -38.19 -12.06 -3.27
C HIS A 36 -37.20 -11.72 -4.39
N LEU A 37 -36.31 -10.76 -4.14
CA LEU A 37 -35.15 -10.52 -4.99
C LEU A 37 -34.28 -11.78 -4.89
N GLU A 38 -34.50 -12.74 -5.79
CA GLU A 38 -33.51 -13.76 -6.07
C GLU A 38 -32.28 -13.02 -6.58
N LEU A 39 -31.35 -12.72 -5.67
CA LEU A 39 -29.93 -12.57 -5.99
C LEU A 39 -29.65 -13.73 -6.93
N ALA A 40 -29.36 -13.43 -8.20
CA ALA A 40 -29.15 -14.43 -9.23
C ALA A 40 -28.12 -15.45 -8.75
N ALA A 41 -28.61 -16.53 -8.14
CA ALA A 41 -27.80 -17.67 -7.79
C ALA A 41 -27.39 -18.22 -9.14
N GLN A 42 -26.13 -18.01 -9.49
CA GLN A 42 -25.53 -18.51 -10.71
C GLN A 42 -25.85 -20.00 -10.75
N ARG A 43 -26.74 -20.41 -11.66
CA ARG A 43 -27.03 -21.83 -11.86
C ARG A 43 -25.69 -22.49 -12.19
N PRO A 44 -25.27 -23.53 -11.44
CA PRO A 44 -24.02 -24.21 -11.76
C PRO A 44 -24.07 -24.67 -13.22
N SER A 45 -22.96 -24.50 -13.93
CA SER A 45 -22.86 -24.92 -15.33
C SER A 45 -23.16 -26.42 -15.40
N VAL A 46 -23.91 -26.87 -16.41
CA VAL A 46 -24.23 -28.30 -16.63
C VAL A 46 -22.96 -29.16 -16.64
N GLU A 47 -21.83 -28.59 -17.07
CA GLU A 47 -20.50 -29.20 -17.04
C GLU A 47 -20.04 -29.57 -15.62
N ASP A 48 -20.33 -28.72 -14.62
CA ASP A 48 -19.96 -28.94 -13.22
C ASP A 48 -20.84 -30.01 -12.57
N GLU A 49 -22.11 -30.09 -12.96
CA GLU A 49 -23.03 -31.13 -12.48
C GLU A 49 -22.62 -32.51 -12.99
N LEU A 50 -22.27 -32.62 -14.27
CA LEU A 50 -21.81 -33.87 -14.89
C LEU A 50 -20.46 -34.34 -14.34
N ALA A 51 -19.60 -33.40 -13.91
CA ALA A 51 -18.31 -33.69 -13.29
C ALA A 51 -18.42 -34.16 -11.84
N ARG A 52 -19.51 -33.83 -11.14
CA ARG A 52 -19.76 -34.21 -9.75
C ARG A 52 -20.42 -35.59 -9.60
N LEU A 53 -20.89 -36.19 -10.69
CA LEU A 53 -21.44 -37.54 -10.66
C LEU A 53 -20.35 -38.57 -10.33
N ASN A 54 -20.72 -39.66 -9.67
CA ASN A 54 -19.81 -40.76 -9.34
C ASN A 54 -20.33 -42.07 -9.97
N PRO A 55 -19.62 -42.68 -10.95
CA PRO A 55 -18.37 -42.21 -11.54
C PRO A 55 -18.58 -40.98 -12.45
N PRO A 56 -17.58 -40.08 -12.57
CA PRO A 56 -17.73 -38.85 -13.35
C PRO A 56 -17.84 -39.18 -14.83
N ILE A 57 -18.98 -38.82 -15.42
CA ILE A 57 -19.28 -39.05 -16.84
C ILE A 57 -18.52 -38.05 -17.71
N TYR A 58 -18.23 -36.87 -17.16
CA TYR A 58 -17.50 -35.80 -17.82
C TYR A 58 -16.33 -35.35 -16.93
N VAL A 59 -15.11 -35.43 -17.45
CA VAL A 59 -13.95 -34.77 -16.82
C VAL A 59 -13.84 -33.39 -17.47
N PRO A 60 -14.05 -32.29 -16.72
CA PRO A 60 -13.86 -30.96 -17.27
C PRO A 60 -12.44 -30.88 -17.84
N LYS A 61 -12.32 -30.62 -19.15
CA LYS A 61 -11.06 -30.10 -19.67
C LYS A 61 -10.85 -28.81 -18.89
N LYS A 62 -9.85 -28.75 -17.99
CA LYS A 62 -9.38 -27.49 -17.39
C LYS A 62 -9.41 -26.48 -18.52
N ARG A 63 -10.26 -25.46 -18.40
CA ARG A 63 -10.36 -24.47 -19.46
C ARG A 63 -8.92 -23.99 -19.67
N PRO A 64 -8.43 -23.89 -20.92
CA PRO A 64 -7.10 -23.31 -21.16
C PRO A 64 -6.96 -21.91 -20.50
N ASP A 65 -8.10 -21.29 -20.16
CA ASP A 65 -8.27 -20.04 -19.46
C ASP A 65 -8.54 -20.16 -17.94
N ASP A 66 -8.27 -21.29 -17.27
CA ASP A 66 -8.18 -21.31 -15.80
C ASP A 66 -6.79 -20.77 -15.40
N PRO A 67 -6.66 -19.48 -15.03
CA PRO A 67 -5.36 -18.87 -14.76
C PRO A 67 -4.67 -19.52 -13.55
N ILE A 68 -5.44 -20.10 -12.64
CA ILE A 68 -4.97 -20.77 -11.42
C ILE A 68 -4.38 -22.15 -11.74
N GLY A 69 -4.92 -22.84 -12.76
CA GLY A 69 -4.51 -24.20 -13.15
C GLY A 69 -3.44 -24.27 -14.24
N SER A 70 -3.23 -23.18 -14.97
CA SER A 70 -2.23 -23.09 -16.05
C SER A 70 -0.81 -23.30 -15.53
N VAL A 71 0.07 -23.91 -16.35
CA VAL A 71 1.51 -24.04 -16.05
C VAL A 71 2.13 -22.67 -15.76
N ARG A 72 1.72 -21.64 -16.52
CA ARG A 72 2.20 -20.27 -16.32
C ARG A 72 1.67 -19.65 -15.02
N GLY A 73 0.42 -19.93 -14.66
CA GLY A 73 -0.15 -19.52 -13.37
C GLY A 73 0.56 -20.17 -12.18
N ARG A 74 0.84 -21.47 -12.25
CA ARG A 74 1.66 -22.17 -11.25
C ARG A 74 3.07 -21.59 -11.16
N HIS A 75 3.68 -21.26 -12.29
CA HIS A 75 4.98 -20.60 -12.32
C HIS A 75 4.94 -19.22 -11.64
N LEU A 76 3.93 -18.39 -11.93
CA LEU A 76 3.73 -17.11 -11.26
C LEU A 76 3.55 -17.27 -9.75
N ASN A 77 2.76 -18.24 -9.31
CA ASN A 77 2.56 -18.54 -7.89
C ASN A 77 3.87 -18.95 -7.22
N ASN A 78 4.66 -19.80 -7.87
CA ASN A 78 5.98 -20.20 -7.38
C ASN A 78 6.94 -19.01 -7.31
N LEU A 79 6.99 -18.16 -8.33
CA LEU A 79 7.82 -16.94 -8.32
C LEU A 79 7.40 -15.98 -7.20
N THR A 80 6.09 -15.82 -6.99
CA THR A 80 5.54 -14.98 -5.91
C THR A 80 5.92 -15.54 -4.54
N ALA A 81 5.84 -16.86 -4.35
CA ALA A 81 6.29 -17.52 -3.11
C ALA A 81 7.80 -17.35 -2.87
N ILE A 82 8.61 -17.51 -3.92
CA ILE A 82 10.06 -17.29 -3.85
C ILE A 82 10.36 -15.83 -3.49
N LEU A 83 9.65 -14.87 -4.11
CA LEU A 83 9.80 -13.44 -3.81
C LEU A 83 9.58 -13.16 -2.32
N HIS A 84 8.44 -13.57 -1.76
CA HIS A 84 8.14 -13.37 -0.35
C HIS A 84 9.14 -14.08 0.58
N THR A 85 9.57 -15.29 0.22
CA THR A 85 10.59 -16.03 0.98
C THR A 85 11.93 -15.28 0.99
N CYS A 86 12.36 -14.74 -0.16
CA CYS A 86 13.56 -13.92 -0.24
C CYS A 86 13.45 -12.63 0.58
N MET A 87 12.28 -11.97 0.57
CA MET A 87 12.03 -10.78 1.39
C MET A 87 12.10 -11.09 2.89
N LEU A 88 11.50 -12.20 3.34
CA LEU A 88 11.57 -12.64 4.74
C LEU A 88 13.01 -12.95 5.17
N ASN A 89 13.81 -13.52 4.27
CA ASN A 89 15.23 -13.80 4.49
C ASN A 89 16.14 -12.59 4.28
N GLN A 90 15.59 -11.40 3.99
CA GLN A 90 16.32 -10.16 3.68
C GLN A 90 17.30 -10.29 2.48
N ASP A 91 17.07 -11.24 1.58
CA ASP A 91 17.83 -11.39 0.33
C ASP A 91 17.18 -10.55 -0.78
N TRP A 92 17.43 -9.24 -0.73
CA TRP A 92 16.86 -8.25 -1.66
C TRP A 92 17.34 -8.44 -3.10
N GLY A 93 18.56 -8.98 -3.30
CA GLY A 93 19.11 -9.26 -4.63
C GLY A 93 18.34 -10.34 -5.35
N ARG A 94 18.06 -11.48 -4.68
CA ARG A 94 17.23 -12.56 -5.26
C ARG A 94 15.77 -12.15 -5.38
N ALA A 95 15.23 -11.43 -4.40
CA ALA A 95 13.89 -10.86 -4.48
C ALA A 95 13.74 -9.97 -5.72
N SER A 96 14.76 -9.14 -6.04
CA SER A 96 14.71 -8.24 -7.18
C SER A 96 14.68 -8.97 -8.52
N ARG A 97 15.43 -10.06 -8.62
CA ARG A 97 15.40 -10.93 -9.79
C ARG A 97 14.07 -11.65 -9.94
N ALA A 98 13.53 -12.20 -8.86
CA ALA A 98 12.21 -12.85 -8.85
C ALA A 98 11.10 -11.88 -9.27
N TRP A 99 11.15 -10.64 -8.77
CA TRP A 99 10.24 -9.56 -9.17
C TRP A 99 10.35 -9.24 -10.66
N GLY A 100 11.56 -9.10 -11.17
CA GLY A 100 11.78 -8.91 -12.61
C GLY A 100 11.24 -10.06 -13.46
N LEU A 101 11.30 -11.30 -12.98
CA LEU A 101 10.70 -12.45 -13.67
C LEU A 101 9.17 -12.36 -13.66
N ILE A 102 8.57 -12.02 -12.51
CA ILE A 102 7.11 -11.83 -12.39
C ILE A 102 6.61 -10.81 -13.42
N LEU A 103 7.26 -9.64 -13.52
CA LEU A 103 6.86 -8.59 -14.47
C LEU A 103 6.93 -9.04 -15.94
N ARG A 104 7.75 -10.04 -16.27
CA ARG A 104 7.89 -10.59 -17.63
C ARG A 104 7.04 -11.82 -17.88
N THR A 105 6.42 -12.41 -16.85
CA THR A 105 5.52 -13.55 -17.06
C THR A 105 4.22 -13.08 -17.71
N GLU A 106 3.86 -13.63 -18.86
CA GLU A 106 2.60 -13.31 -19.52
C GLU A 106 1.61 -14.47 -19.35
N ILE A 107 0.45 -14.18 -18.74
CA ILE A 107 -0.66 -15.11 -18.61
C ILE A 107 -1.69 -14.72 -19.66
N ALA A 108 -1.99 -15.64 -20.59
CA ALA A 108 -2.91 -15.39 -21.70
C ALA A 108 -2.57 -14.12 -22.54
N GLY A 109 -1.28 -13.79 -22.67
CA GLY A 109 -0.80 -12.61 -23.41
C GLY A 109 -0.84 -11.29 -22.65
N PHE A 110 -1.25 -11.30 -21.37
CA PHE A 110 -1.24 -10.13 -20.51
C PHE A 110 -0.17 -10.25 -19.43
N ALA A 111 0.60 -9.19 -19.25
CA ALA A 111 1.48 -9.06 -18.10
C ALA A 111 0.64 -8.94 -16.80
N PRO A 112 1.16 -9.41 -15.65
CA PRO A 112 0.47 -9.27 -14.37
C PRO A 112 0.22 -7.80 -14.05
N ASP A 113 -1.02 -7.47 -13.70
CA ASP A 113 -1.36 -6.12 -13.22
C ASP A 113 -0.57 -5.83 -11.92
N ILE A 114 0.19 -4.75 -11.95
CA ILE A 114 1.04 -4.29 -10.84
C ILE A 114 0.18 -3.70 -9.72
N ARG A 115 -1.03 -3.23 -10.05
CA ARG A 115 -1.95 -2.60 -9.09
C ARG A 115 -2.63 -3.60 -8.17
N GLN A 116 -2.63 -4.89 -8.53
CA GLN A 116 -3.32 -5.93 -7.78
C GLN A 116 -2.38 -6.62 -6.78
N HIS A 117 -2.96 -7.24 -5.75
CA HIS A 117 -2.23 -8.06 -4.77
C HIS A 117 -1.07 -7.35 -4.04
N GLY A 118 -1.13 -6.03 -3.88
CA GLY A 118 -0.08 -5.26 -3.18
C GLY A 118 1.26 -5.21 -3.92
N ARG A 119 1.32 -5.67 -5.16
CA ARG A 119 2.51 -5.73 -6.02
C ARG A 119 3.20 -4.39 -6.21
N TRP A 120 2.41 -3.32 -6.32
CA TRP A 120 2.89 -1.95 -6.40
C TRP A 120 3.72 -1.54 -5.17
N MET A 121 3.29 -1.91 -3.96
CA MET A 121 4.06 -1.63 -2.74
C MET A 121 5.36 -2.43 -2.68
N ILE A 122 5.30 -3.71 -3.06
CA ILE A 122 6.47 -4.61 -3.09
C ILE A 122 7.53 -4.06 -4.07
N GLY A 123 7.10 -3.58 -5.23
CA GLY A 123 7.99 -2.98 -6.23
C GLY A 123 8.78 -1.80 -5.66
N ALA A 124 8.14 -0.92 -4.91
CA ALA A 124 8.81 0.21 -4.27
C ALA A 124 9.72 -0.22 -3.11
N GLU A 125 9.26 -1.11 -2.25
CA GLU A 125 10.06 -1.62 -1.13
C GLU A 125 11.36 -2.24 -1.64
N LEU A 126 11.27 -3.02 -2.71
CA LEU A 126 12.41 -3.65 -3.33
C LEU A 126 13.41 -2.61 -3.88
N LEU A 127 12.93 -1.53 -4.50
CA LEU A 127 13.79 -0.44 -4.98
C LEU A 127 14.53 0.25 -3.82
N MET A 128 13.85 0.44 -2.68
CA MET A 128 14.44 1.06 -1.50
C MET A 128 15.53 0.18 -0.87
N ARG A 129 15.32 -1.13 -0.85
CA ARG A 129 16.15 -2.08 -0.11
C ARG A 129 17.21 -2.80 -0.96
N ARG A 130 17.16 -2.67 -2.29
CA ARG A 130 18.11 -3.34 -3.19
C ARG A 130 19.57 -2.98 -2.87
N ASP A 131 19.81 -1.70 -2.64
CA ASP A 131 21.16 -1.14 -2.45
C ASP A 131 21.41 -0.82 -0.95
N GLN A 132 20.79 -1.60 -0.06
CA GLN A 132 20.89 -1.44 1.39
C GLN A 132 22.29 -1.85 1.88
N THR A 133 22.94 -0.98 2.66
CA THR A 133 24.23 -1.26 3.28
C THR A 133 24.03 -1.73 4.72
N LEU A 134 24.91 -2.59 5.22
CA LEU A 134 24.92 -3.02 6.62
C LEU A 134 25.91 -2.15 7.38
N GLU A 135 25.42 -1.38 8.35
CA GLU A 135 26.25 -0.57 9.25
C GLU A 135 26.23 -1.19 10.65
N PRO A 136 27.36 -1.22 11.39
CA PRO A 136 27.37 -1.72 12.76
C PRO A 136 26.51 -0.84 13.67
N VAL A 137 25.62 -1.45 14.46
CA VAL A 137 24.91 -0.78 15.56
C VAL A 137 25.67 -1.05 16.83
N GLN A 138 26.13 0.01 17.49
CA GLN A 138 26.58 -0.11 18.87
C GLN A 138 25.34 -0.18 19.75
N ILE A 139 25.08 -1.34 20.35
CA ILE A 139 24.07 -1.45 21.40
C ILE A 139 24.75 -1.02 22.69
N SER A 140 24.39 0.16 23.19
CA SER A 140 24.68 0.62 24.55
C SER A 140 23.91 -0.25 25.55
N THR A 141 24.32 -1.51 25.70
CA THR A 141 23.80 -2.36 26.77
C THR A 141 24.56 -1.95 28.03
N GLY A 142 23.88 -1.19 28.89
CA GLY A 142 24.44 -0.77 30.17
C GLY A 142 24.97 -1.97 30.95
N ASP A 143 26.23 -1.84 31.37
CA ASP A 143 26.86 -2.48 32.52
C ASP A 143 26.60 -3.98 32.73
N GLN A 144 27.56 -4.83 32.37
CA GLN A 144 28.26 -5.70 33.32
C GLN A 144 29.62 -6.11 32.73
N GLY A 145 30.69 -5.82 33.48
CA GLY A 145 32.05 -6.16 33.12
C GLY A 145 32.27 -7.66 32.91
N SER A 146 32.92 -8.00 31.81
CA SER A 146 33.91 -9.07 31.75
C SER A 146 34.69 -8.87 30.46
N GLU A 147 35.95 -8.44 30.61
CA GLU A 147 36.98 -8.70 29.60
C GLU A 147 36.99 -10.21 29.31
N LEU A 148 37.27 -10.60 28.05
CA LEU A 148 37.31 -11.96 27.50
C LEU A 148 36.01 -12.47 26.82
N ASP A 149 35.66 -11.93 25.65
CA ASP A 149 35.23 -12.68 24.45
C ASP A 149 34.95 -11.72 23.26
N ASP A 150 36.00 -11.36 22.52
CA ASP A 150 35.99 -10.43 21.36
C ASP A 150 35.43 -11.07 20.07
N SER A 151 34.49 -12.01 20.21
CA SER A 151 33.95 -12.81 19.07
C SER A 151 32.46 -12.60 18.83
N ARG A 152 31.78 -11.72 19.59
CA ARG A 152 30.35 -11.50 19.40
C ARG A 152 30.12 -10.59 18.17
N PRO A 153 29.38 -11.04 17.15
CA PRO A 153 29.10 -10.22 15.98
C PRO A 153 28.33 -8.96 16.42
N GLN A 154 28.93 -7.79 16.17
CA GLN A 154 28.27 -6.50 16.34
C GLN A 154 26.96 -6.52 15.53
N PRO A 155 25.81 -6.19 16.15
CA PRO A 155 24.53 -6.25 15.48
C PRO A 155 24.52 -5.22 14.36
N MET A 156 24.45 -5.65 13.10
CA MET A 156 24.43 -4.74 11.96
C MET A 156 22.98 -4.30 11.69
N ALA A 157 22.72 -2.99 11.66
CA ALA A 157 21.44 -2.48 11.19
C ALA A 157 21.52 -2.20 9.69
N PRO A 158 20.45 -2.53 8.96
CA PRO A 158 20.45 -2.36 7.54
C PRO A 158 20.04 -0.90 7.25
N VAL A 159 20.95 -0.11 6.68
CA VAL A 159 20.77 1.32 6.38
C VAL A 159 20.32 1.49 4.94
N LEU A 160 19.15 2.12 4.77
CA LEU A 160 18.60 2.36 3.44
C LEU A 160 19.39 3.48 2.74
N SER A 161 19.66 3.26 1.45
CA SER A 161 20.33 4.25 0.61
C SER A 161 19.39 5.39 0.24
N ASP A 162 19.90 6.62 0.26
CA ASP A 162 19.19 7.81 -0.22
C ASP A 162 18.75 7.66 -1.69
N GLU A 163 19.56 6.99 -2.52
CA GLU A 163 19.21 6.68 -3.91
C GLU A 163 18.02 5.71 -4.00
N GLY A 164 17.95 4.73 -3.08
CA GLY A 164 16.84 3.78 -3.02
C GLY A 164 15.50 4.48 -2.73
N PHE A 165 15.50 5.48 -1.85
CA PHE A 165 14.32 6.32 -1.60
C PHE A 165 13.95 7.16 -2.82
N HIS A 166 14.92 7.73 -3.52
CA HIS A 166 14.67 8.49 -4.74
C HIS A 166 14.02 7.62 -5.83
N LEU A 167 14.57 6.42 -6.10
CA LEU A 167 14.01 5.47 -7.07
C LEU A 167 12.59 5.03 -6.72
N ALA A 168 12.30 4.83 -5.43
CA ALA A 168 10.97 4.46 -4.96
C ALA A 168 9.96 5.61 -5.10
N ARG A 169 10.37 6.85 -4.82
CA ARG A 169 9.53 8.04 -5.09
C ARG A 169 9.21 8.14 -6.58
N GLU A 170 10.22 8.07 -7.43
CA GLU A 170 10.04 8.14 -8.87
C GLU A 170 9.13 7.01 -9.39
N TYR A 171 9.24 5.82 -8.81
CA TYR A 171 8.34 4.69 -9.12
C TYR A 171 6.87 5.03 -8.84
N TYR A 172 6.54 5.55 -7.66
CA TYR A 172 5.16 5.94 -7.34
C TYR A 172 4.69 7.15 -8.15
N GLU A 173 5.55 8.12 -8.44
CA GLU A 173 5.22 9.24 -9.30
C GLU A 173 4.82 8.79 -10.70
N ARG A 174 5.61 7.89 -11.30
CA ARG A 174 5.27 7.27 -12.57
C ARG A 174 3.94 6.52 -12.48
N MET A 175 3.68 5.82 -11.39
CA MET A 175 2.39 5.14 -11.19
C MET A 175 1.22 6.11 -11.06
N CYS A 176 1.36 7.24 -10.36
CA CYS A 176 0.32 8.26 -10.27
C CYS A 176 -0.01 8.84 -11.66
N LEU A 177 1.00 9.01 -12.52
CA LEU A 177 0.82 9.47 -13.90
C LEU A 177 0.19 8.41 -14.81
N GLN A 178 0.57 7.13 -14.64
CA GLN A 178 0.05 6.02 -15.44
C GLN A 178 -1.38 5.63 -15.05
N TYR A 179 -1.75 5.80 -13.78
CA TYR A 179 -3.05 5.44 -13.25
C TYR A 179 -3.75 6.62 -12.55
N PRO A 180 -4.08 7.70 -13.27
CA PRO A 180 -4.81 8.83 -12.70
C PRO A 180 -6.17 8.39 -12.15
N HIS A 181 -6.70 9.16 -11.20
CA HIS A 181 -8.05 8.94 -10.73
C HIS A 181 -9.07 9.31 -11.83
N ILE A 182 -9.76 8.31 -12.38
CA ILE A 182 -10.85 8.50 -13.34
C ILE A 182 -12.17 8.34 -12.59
N PRO A 183 -13.03 9.37 -12.52
CA PRO A 183 -14.35 9.27 -11.90
C PRO A 183 -15.15 8.11 -12.52
N ARG A 184 -15.79 7.28 -11.68
CA ARG A 184 -16.60 6.10 -12.08
C ARG A 184 -15.80 4.91 -12.63
N ALA A 185 -14.48 4.91 -12.52
CA ALA A 185 -13.68 3.71 -12.77
C ALA A 185 -14.01 2.59 -11.77
N ARG A 186 -13.78 1.33 -12.17
CA ARG A 186 -14.04 0.16 -11.33
C ARG A 186 -13.24 0.26 -10.02
N HIS A 187 -13.91 0.13 -8.88
CA HIS A 187 -13.34 0.24 -7.53
C HIS A 187 -12.26 -0.81 -7.16
N SER A 188 -11.95 -1.74 -8.07
CA SER A 188 -11.06 -2.87 -7.80
C SER A 188 -9.59 -2.59 -8.14
N SER A 189 -9.27 -1.54 -8.89
CA SER A 189 -7.89 -1.20 -9.23
C SER A 189 -7.36 -0.08 -8.34
N VAL A 190 -6.11 -0.22 -7.90
CA VAL A 190 -5.38 0.84 -7.18
C VAL A 190 -5.18 2.03 -8.13
N ASN A 191 -5.64 3.20 -7.74
CA ASN A 191 -5.57 4.43 -8.54
C ASN A 191 -4.66 5.45 -7.82
N ALA A 192 -4.34 6.56 -8.48
CA ALA A 192 -3.54 7.64 -7.89
C ALA A 192 -4.01 8.06 -6.49
N TYR A 193 -5.32 8.03 -6.24
CA TYR A 193 -5.93 8.29 -4.93
C TYR A 193 -5.34 7.45 -3.78
N ALA A 194 -5.08 6.15 -4.02
CA ALA A 194 -4.47 5.25 -3.03
C ALA A 194 -2.93 5.28 -3.07
N ILE A 195 -2.35 5.73 -4.18
CA ILE A 195 -0.90 5.78 -4.37
C ILE A 195 -0.28 7.02 -3.71
N TYR A 196 -0.96 8.18 -3.76
CA TYR A 196 -0.44 9.41 -3.15
C TYR A 196 -0.14 9.29 -1.65
N PRO A 197 -1.02 8.72 -0.81
CA PRO A 197 -0.69 8.48 0.60
C PRO A 197 0.60 7.68 0.77
N ALA A 198 0.80 6.62 -0.03
CA ALA A 198 2.03 5.81 0.02
C ALA A 198 3.28 6.61 -0.41
N LEU A 199 3.17 7.42 -1.47
CA LEU A 199 4.25 8.30 -1.92
C LEU A 199 4.68 9.28 -0.81
N PHE A 200 3.72 9.94 -0.17
CA PHE A 200 4.01 10.90 0.89
C PHE A 200 4.53 10.22 2.16
N ASN A 201 4.03 9.04 2.50
CA ASN A 201 4.55 8.24 3.61
C ASN A 201 6.02 7.87 3.42
N ILE A 202 6.43 7.50 2.19
CA ILE A 202 7.82 7.16 1.91
C ILE A 202 8.72 8.38 1.95
N TRP A 203 8.25 9.52 1.45
CA TRP A 203 9.00 10.76 1.55
C TRP A 203 9.14 11.21 3.01
N LEU A 204 8.08 11.11 3.82
CA LEU A 204 8.17 11.38 5.26
C LEU A 204 9.14 10.42 5.95
N TYR A 205 9.07 9.13 5.61
CA TYR A 205 9.96 8.12 6.16
C TYR A 205 11.43 8.38 5.77
N GLU A 206 11.73 8.84 4.55
CA GLU A 206 13.09 9.27 4.15
C GLU A 206 13.63 10.36 5.08
N ILE A 207 12.83 11.41 5.35
CA ILE A 207 13.22 12.53 6.21
C ILE A 207 13.48 12.05 7.64
N GLN A 208 12.55 11.26 8.19
CA GLN A 208 12.67 10.69 9.53
C GLN A 208 13.87 9.74 9.63
N HIS A 209 14.10 8.91 8.62
CA HIS A 209 15.21 7.97 8.57
C HIS A 209 16.55 8.70 8.58
N ARG A 210 16.70 9.73 7.73
CA ARG A 210 17.90 10.57 7.68
C ARG A 210 18.16 11.27 9.02
N SER A 211 17.12 11.82 9.63
CA SER A 211 17.22 12.47 10.95
C SER A 211 17.62 11.50 12.05
N LYS A 212 16.95 10.35 12.14
CA LYS A 212 17.27 9.31 13.14
C LYS A 212 18.73 8.89 13.03
N ARG A 213 19.22 8.66 11.80
CA ARG A 213 20.63 8.34 11.54
C ARG A 213 21.57 9.48 11.97
N ALA A 214 21.24 10.73 11.68
CA ALA A 214 22.05 11.87 12.10
C ALA A 214 22.13 12.00 13.64
N ARG A 215 21.02 11.74 14.34
CA ARG A 215 20.97 11.75 15.81
C ARG A 215 21.74 10.59 16.42
N GLN A 216 21.67 9.40 15.82
CA GLN A 216 22.47 8.24 16.24
C GLN A 216 23.96 8.52 16.13
N LYS A 217 24.44 9.01 14.97
CA LYS A 217 25.85 9.39 14.80
C LYS A 217 26.34 10.41 15.83
N LEU A 218 25.48 11.36 16.21
CA LEU A 218 25.80 12.34 17.25
C LEU A 218 25.90 11.68 18.64
N ALA A 219 25.00 10.74 18.96
CA ALA A 219 25.06 9.98 20.19
C ALA A 219 26.33 9.12 20.26
N ASP A 220 26.65 8.37 19.20
CA ASP A 220 27.85 7.54 19.11
C ASP A 220 29.13 8.39 19.27
N SER A 221 29.16 9.58 18.67
CA SER A 221 30.30 10.51 18.83
C SER A 221 30.45 11.05 20.25
N HIS A 222 29.34 11.18 20.98
CA HIS A 222 29.36 11.63 22.38
C HIS A 222 29.84 10.51 23.29
N GLU A 223 29.36 9.28 23.10
CA GLU A 223 29.81 8.10 23.85
C GLU A 223 31.32 7.89 23.66
N ALA A 224 31.83 7.97 22.42
CA ALA A 224 33.27 7.84 22.15
C ALA A 224 34.13 8.91 22.84
N ALA A 225 33.63 10.14 22.97
CA ALA A 225 34.34 11.23 23.63
C ALA A 225 34.33 11.13 25.17
N GLU A 226 33.33 10.47 25.76
CA GLU A 226 33.22 10.28 27.21
C GLU A 226 34.27 9.31 27.77
N TYR A 227 34.75 8.37 26.95
CA TYR A 227 35.85 7.46 27.31
C TYR A 227 37.24 8.12 27.26
N ASP A 228 37.41 9.22 26.54
CA ASP A 228 38.72 9.85 26.27
C ASP A 228 39.03 11.07 27.18
N GLU A 229 38.07 11.74 27.82
CA GLU A 229 38.36 13.02 28.50
C GLU A 229 37.51 13.37 29.74
N ALA A 230 38.18 13.60 30.89
CA ALA A 230 37.59 14.02 32.17
C ALA A 230 37.48 15.57 32.35
N GLY A 231 37.56 16.36 31.26
CA GLY A 231 37.93 17.79 31.35
C GLY A 231 36.91 18.87 30.96
N SER A 232 35.91 18.61 30.09
CA SER A 232 35.13 19.73 29.48
C SER A 232 33.65 19.43 29.19
N ALA A 233 32.92 18.90 30.15
CA ALA A 233 31.48 18.59 30.01
C ALA A 233 30.61 19.79 29.55
N ARG A 234 31.00 21.03 29.87
CA ARG A 234 30.24 22.25 29.50
C ARG A 234 30.37 22.66 28.04
N SER A 235 31.51 22.40 27.39
CA SER A 235 31.67 22.70 25.95
C SER A 235 30.90 21.69 25.10
N ASN A 236 30.97 20.41 25.48
CA ASN A 236 30.31 19.32 24.77
C ASN A 236 28.78 19.48 24.74
N GLU A 237 28.16 19.92 25.83
CA GLU A 237 26.71 20.14 25.87
C GLU A 237 26.25 21.28 24.94
N PHE A 238 27.03 22.36 24.84
CA PHE A 238 26.72 23.46 23.93
C PHE A 238 26.82 23.03 22.47
N ASP A 239 27.87 22.29 22.12
CA ASP A 239 28.10 21.76 20.78
C ASP A 239 27.06 20.71 20.38
N GLN A 240 26.63 19.85 21.31
CA GLN A 240 25.55 18.89 21.12
C GLN A 240 24.20 19.58 20.91
N ARG A 241 23.87 20.62 21.70
CA ARG A 241 22.64 21.40 21.49
C ARG A 241 22.67 22.10 20.13
N ARG A 242 23.83 22.59 19.70
CA ARG A 242 24.01 23.22 18.39
C ARG A 242 23.81 22.21 17.25
N SER A 243 24.40 21.02 17.33
CA SER A 243 24.25 19.98 16.30
C SER A 243 22.81 19.47 16.23
N LEU A 244 22.13 19.28 17.35
CA LEU A 244 20.70 18.93 17.38
C LEU A 244 19.83 20.00 16.70
N ARG A 245 20.11 21.29 16.92
CA ARG A 245 19.42 22.39 16.21
C ARG A 245 19.66 22.32 14.71
N LEU A 246 20.88 22.01 14.27
CA LEU A 246 21.19 21.86 12.84
C LEU A 246 20.43 20.69 12.20
N ILE A 247 20.30 19.57 12.91
CA ILE A 247 19.49 18.43 12.46
C ILE A 247 18.02 18.86 12.29
N ARG A 248 17.43 19.52 13.29
CA ARG A 248 16.04 20.03 13.20
C ARG A 248 15.85 21.02 12.05
N MET A 249 16.79 21.95 11.87
CA MET A 249 16.74 22.90 10.75
C MET A 249 16.76 22.18 9.39
N ARG A 250 17.51 21.09 9.27
CA ARG A 250 17.52 20.26 8.07
C ARG A 250 16.22 19.49 7.88
N GLU A 251 15.67 18.89 8.93
CA GLU A 251 14.34 18.24 8.89
C GLU A 251 13.27 19.22 8.40
N LEU A 252 13.24 20.44 8.95
CA LEU A 252 12.32 21.50 8.54
C LEU A 252 12.52 21.89 7.08
N SER A 253 13.77 22.01 6.62
CA SER A 253 14.08 22.30 5.22
C SER A 253 13.59 21.21 4.28
N ASP A 254 13.81 19.94 4.62
CA ASP A 254 13.45 18.78 3.82
C ASP A 254 11.91 18.56 3.81
N THR A 255 11.21 18.98 4.87
CA THR A 255 9.75 18.82 5.03
C THR A 255 8.95 19.90 4.28
N LYS A 256 9.48 21.12 4.12
CA LYS A 256 8.81 22.20 3.36
C LYS A 256 8.33 21.79 1.97
N PRO A 257 9.15 21.17 1.09
CA PRO A 257 8.70 20.77 -0.24
C PRO A 257 7.63 19.66 -0.18
N LEU A 258 7.71 18.76 0.80
CA LEU A 258 6.69 17.73 1.03
C LEU A 258 5.33 18.35 1.32
N VAL A 259 5.27 19.28 2.29
CA VAL A 259 4.02 19.96 2.65
C VAL A 259 3.47 20.77 1.49
N LYS A 260 4.31 21.53 0.81
CA LYS A 260 3.89 22.33 -0.34
C LYS A 260 3.23 21.45 -1.41
N ARG A 261 3.84 20.32 -1.76
CA ARG A 261 3.28 19.40 -2.76
C ARG A 261 1.97 18.77 -2.31
N LEU A 262 1.86 18.42 -1.03
CA LEU A 262 0.63 17.89 -0.45
C LEU A 262 -0.50 18.94 -0.48
N ASP A 263 -0.20 20.17 -0.12
CA ASP A 263 -1.14 21.29 -0.20
C ASP A 263 -1.58 21.56 -1.65
N ASP A 264 -0.63 21.64 -2.58
CA ASP A 264 -0.92 21.81 -4.01
C ASP A 264 -1.82 20.68 -4.55
N LEU A 265 -1.64 19.44 -4.07
CA LEU A 265 -2.49 18.32 -4.45
C LEU A 265 -3.90 18.44 -3.85
N LEU A 266 -4.02 18.79 -2.57
CA LEU A 266 -5.29 18.92 -1.85
C LEU A 266 -6.15 20.07 -2.38
N LEU A 267 -5.56 21.07 -3.04
CA LEU A 267 -6.32 22.12 -3.74
C LEU A 267 -7.09 21.61 -4.97
N ASN A 268 -6.72 20.43 -5.50
CA ASN A 268 -7.29 19.89 -6.72
C ASN A 268 -8.30 18.76 -6.43
N PRO A 269 -9.56 18.87 -6.86
CA PRO A 269 -10.50 17.75 -6.82
C PRO A 269 -9.98 16.57 -7.67
N PRO A 270 -10.15 15.30 -7.24
CA PRO A 270 -10.93 14.83 -6.09
C PRO A 270 -10.09 14.59 -4.82
N TYR A 271 -8.86 15.11 -4.75
CA TYR A 271 -7.96 14.83 -3.63
C TYR A 271 -8.30 15.66 -2.38
N ASP A 272 -9.02 16.77 -2.57
CA ASP A 272 -9.58 17.65 -1.53
C ASP A 272 -10.40 16.91 -0.47
N THR A 273 -11.11 15.86 -0.85
CA THR A 273 -12.02 15.09 0.01
C THR A 273 -11.40 13.78 0.50
N CYS A 274 -10.14 13.51 0.19
CA CYS A 274 -9.48 12.26 0.57
C CYS A 274 -9.15 12.23 2.07
N PRO A 275 -9.76 11.34 2.87
CA PRO A 275 -9.54 11.33 4.32
C PRO A 275 -8.09 10.98 4.66
N GLU A 276 -7.47 10.05 3.95
CA GLU A 276 -6.09 9.60 4.18
C GLU A 276 -5.08 10.73 3.93
N LEU A 277 -5.29 11.55 2.89
CA LEU A 277 -4.42 12.70 2.59
C LEU A 277 -4.64 13.85 3.58
N LEU A 278 -5.88 14.10 3.99
CA LEU A 278 -6.21 15.12 5.00
C LEU A 278 -5.66 14.74 6.38
N GLU A 279 -5.76 13.48 6.76
CA GLU A 279 -5.17 12.94 7.99
C GLU A 279 -3.65 13.10 7.97
N LEU A 280 -2.99 12.66 6.88
CA LEU A 280 -1.55 12.79 6.71
C LEU A 280 -1.11 14.26 6.77
N ARG A 281 -1.88 15.18 6.18
CA ARG A 281 -1.64 16.61 6.27
C ARG A 281 -1.73 17.13 7.70
N GLY A 282 -2.75 16.70 8.45
CA GLY A 282 -2.92 17.04 9.86
C GLY A 282 -1.78 16.53 10.74
N MET A 283 -1.36 15.29 10.53
CA MET A 283 -0.23 14.68 11.24
C MET A 283 1.08 15.42 10.96
N ILE A 284 1.36 15.79 9.71
CA ILE A 284 2.56 16.56 9.36
C ILE A 284 2.51 17.96 9.99
N SER A 285 1.35 18.62 10.02
CA SER A 285 1.18 19.91 10.72
C SER A 285 1.53 19.81 12.20
N LEU A 286 0.99 18.80 12.88
CA LEU A 286 1.26 18.58 14.31
C LEU A 286 2.74 18.29 14.55
N TRP A 287 3.34 17.46 13.68
CA TRP A 287 4.76 17.16 13.74
C TRP A 287 5.62 18.41 13.57
N LEU A 288 5.31 19.26 12.59
CA LEU A 288 5.99 20.55 12.37
C LEU A 288 5.82 21.52 13.54
N ALA A 289 4.66 21.53 14.18
CA ALA A 289 4.39 22.39 15.34
C ALA A 289 5.19 21.95 16.59
N ASN A 290 5.56 20.67 16.69
CA ASN A 290 6.31 20.11 17.81
C ASN A 290 7.84 20.15 17.63
N MET A 291 8.35 20.60 16.47
CA MET A 291 9.79 20.67 16.17
C MET A 291 10.44 21.97 16.65
#